data_AF-A0A443K4H9-F1
#
_entry.id   AF-A0A443K4H9-F1
#
_cell.length_a   1.000
_cell.length_b   1.000
_cell.length_c   1.000
_cell.angle_alpha   90.00
_cell.angle_beta   90.00
_cell.angle_gamma   90.00
#
_symmetry.space_group_name_H-M   'P 1'
#
loop_
_entity.id
_entity.type
_entity.pdbx_description
1 polymer ?
#
loop_
_entity_poly.entity_id
_entity_poly.type
_entity_poly.pdbx_seq_one_letter_code
_entity_poly.pdbx_strand_id
1 'polypeptide(L)' 'MVEAVVERLDGAPVGGRRRWSDEFKARVIAASLEPDINISALARRFDISPSQRLA' A
#
# COMPACT_ATOMS: atom_id res chain seq x y z
N MET A 1 1.83 15.20 -12.63
CA MET A 1 0.96 15.43 -11.45
C MET A 1 -0.12 14.36 -11.53
N VAL A 2 -0.16 13.43 -10.57
CA VAL A 2 -1.21 12.39 -10.52
C VAL A 2 -2.34 12.95 -9.68
N GLU A 3 -3.49 13.19 -10.31
CA GLU A 3 -4.73 13.51 -9.60
C GLU A 3 -5.29 12.23 -8.98
N ALA A 4 -5.39 12.19 -7.65
CA ALA A 4 -5.95 11.05 -6.94
C ALA A 4 -7.46 11.27 -6.73
N VAL A 5 -8.28 10.60 -7.54
CA VAL A 5 -9.73 10.55 -7.33
C VAL A 5 -10.02 9.52 -6.23
N VAL A 6 -10.49 9.99 -5.08
CA VAL A 6 -10.80 9.16 -3.89
C VAL A 6 -12.28 8.75 -3.90
N GLU A 7 -12.81 8.36 -5.06
CA GLU A 7 -14.16 7.79 -5.12
C GLU A 7 -14.10 6.29 -4.83
N ARG A 8 -15.06 5.81 -4.04
CA ARG A 8 -15.16 4.39 -3.69
C ARG A 8 -15.63 3.63 -4.92
N LEU A 9 -14.86 2.63 -5.34
CA LEU A 9 -15.26 1.71 -6.40
C LEU A 9 -16.45 0.86 -5.91
N ASP A 10 -17.58 0.95 -6.61
CA ASP A 10 -18.75 0.11 -6.35
C ASP A 10 -18.39 -1.38 -6.47
N GLY A 11 -18.81 -2.19 -5.50
CA GLY A 11 -18.49 -3.62 -5.43
C GLY A 11 -17.13 -3.98 -4.84
N ALA A 12 -16.27 -3.01 -4.48
CA ALA A 12 -15.02 -3.32 -3.79
C ALA A 12 -15.29 -3.91 -2.39
N PRO A 13 -14.62 -5.03 -2.01
CA PRO A 13 -14.81 -5.62 -0.69
C PRO A 13 -14.50 -4.59 0.39
N VAL A 14 -15.41 -4.47 1.37
CA VAL A 14 -15.20 -3.76 2.64
C VAL A 14 -14.25 -4.57 3.54
N GLY A 15 -13.10 -4.98 2.99
CA GLY A 15 -12.08 -5.71 3.73
C GLY A 15 -11.48 -4.81 4.80
N GLY A 16 -11.37 -5.33 6.02
CA GLY A 16 -10.72 -4.63 7.13
C GLY A 16 -9.35 -4.11 6.69
N ARG A 17 -9.17 -2.78 6.74
CA ARG A 17 -7.88 -2.17 6.41
C ARG A 17 -6.82 -2.77 7.33
N ARG A 18 -5.66 -3.13 6.76
CA ARG A 18 -4.54 -3.64 7.56
C ARG A 18 -4.19 -2.60 8.61
N ARG A 19 -4.28 -2.95 9.90
CA ARG A 19 -3.87 -2.08 10.99
C ARG A 19 -2.35 -2.17 11.09
N TRP A 20 -1.65 -1.12 10.65
CA TRP A 20 -0.21 -1.02 10.78
C TRP A 20 0.14 -0.30 12.08
N SER A 21 1.17 -0.76 12.78
CA SER A 21 1.77 0.05 13.84
C SER A 21 2.44 1.29 13.23
N ASP A 22 2.53 2.37 14.01
CA ASP A 22 3.19 3.60 13.56
C ASP A 22 4.66 3.36 13.24
N GLU A 23 5.33 2.50 14.02
CA GLU A 23 6.70 2.08 13.79
C GLU A 23 6.87 1.35 12.44
N PHE A 24 5.95 0.43 12.12
CA PHE A 24 5.96 -0.25 10.84
C PHE A 24 5.74 0.74 9.69
N LYS A 25 4.78 1.65 9.85
CA LYS A 25 4.49 2.69 8.85
C LYS A 25 5.71 3.59 8.62
N ALA A 26 6.40 4.02 9.68
CA ALA A 26 7.59 4.86 9.58
C ALA A 26 8.71 4.18 8.78
N ARG A 27 8.95 2.88 9.00
CA ARG A 27 9.94 2.11 8.22
C ARG A 27 9.59 2.04 6.74
N VAL A 28 8.33 1.76 6.42
CA VAL A 28 7.87 1.67 5.03
C VAL A 28 7.98 3.02 4.33
N ILE A 29 7.61 4.12 5.00
CA ILE A 29 7.74 5.48 4.47
C ILE A 29 9.21 5.81 4.20
N ALA A 30 10.09 5.61 5.17
CA ALA A 30 11.51 5.92 5.01
C ALA A 30 12.13 5.18 3.80
N ALA A 31 11.83 3.88 3.65
CA ALA A 31 12.33 3.09 2.54
C ALA A 31 11.73 3.50 1.17
N SER A 32 10.55 4.14 1.16
CA SER A 32 9.90 4.61 -0.07
C SER A 32 10.40 5.96 -0.59
N LEU A 33 11.19 6.68 0.21
CA LEU A 33 11.74 7.98 -0.16
C LEU A 33 12.99 7.86 -1.05
N GLU A 34 13.54 6.67 -1.22
CA GLU A 34 14.66 6.44 -2.13
C GLU A 34 14.24 6.71 -3.58
N PRO A 35 14.99 7.54 -4.32
CA PRO A 35 14.67 7.86 -5.70
C PRO A 35 14.72 6.59 -6.56
N ASP A 36 13.85 6.53 -7.57
CA ASP A 36 13.71 5.41 -8.51
C ASP A 36 13.32 4.06 -7.88
N ILE A 37 12.81 4.06 -6.62
CA ILE A 37 12.38 2.83 -5.97
C ILE A 37 11.06 2.29 -6.55
N ASN A 38 11.06 1.01 -6.92
CA ASN A 38 9.84 0.33 -7.33
C ASN A 38 8.98 -0.02 -6.10
N ILE A 39 7.87 0.69 -5.92
CA ILE A 39 6.95 0.52 -4.78
C ILE A 39 6.38 -0.90 -4.68
N SER A 40 6.09 -1.57 -5.81
CA SER A 40 5.59 -2.95 -5.79
C SER A 40 6.64 -3.95 -5.31
N ALA A 41 7.91 -3.76 -5.71
CA ALA A 41 9.01 -4.56 -5.20
C ALA A 41 9.26 -4.29 -3.71
N LEU A 42 9.18 -3.02 -3.29
CA LEU A 42 9.30 -2.62 -1.89
C LEU A 42 8.20 -3.26 -1.03
N ALA A 43 6.94 -3.22 -1.47
CA ALA A 43 5.81 -3.82 -0.77
C ALA A 43 6.02 -5.32 -0.51
N ARG A 44 6.53 -6.07 -1.51
CA ARG A 44 6.84 -7.50 -1.35
C ARG A 44 7.92 -7.76 -0.31
N ARG A 45 8.93 -6.89 -0.19
CA ARG A 45 9.96 -7.00 0.87
C ARG A 45 9.40 -6.86 2.27
N PHE A 46 8.29 -6.11 2.41
CA PHE A 46 7.57 -5.92 3.68
C PHE A 46 6.38 -6.89 3.85
N ASP A 47 6.27 -7.92 3.01
CA ASP A 47 5.14 -8.87 3.01
C ASP A 47 3.75 -8.19 2.86
N ILE A 48 3.73 -7.04 2.19
CA ILE A 48 2.51 -6.33 1.85
C ILE A 48 2.00 -6.90 0.52
N SER A 49 1.00 -7.77 0.62
CA SER A 49 0.29 -8.31 -0.53
C SER A 49 -0.67 -7.27 -1.14
N PRO A 50 -0.78 -7.18 -2.48
CA PRO A 50 -1.81 -6.39 -3.13
C PRO A 50 -3.21 -6.80 -2.66
N SER A 51 -4.11 -5.81 -2.55
CA SER A 51 -5.52 -6.02 -2.18
C SER A 51 -6.32 -6.79 -3.23
N GLN A 52 -5.80 -6.93 -4.46
CA GLN A 52 -6.46 -7.60 -5.58
C GLN A 52 -6.32 -9.13 -5.58
N ARG A 53 -5.65 -9.72 -4.58
CA ARG A 53 -5.60 -11.18 -4.47
C ARG A 53 -6.94 -11.68 -3.92
N LEU A 54 -7.93 -11.82 -4.80
CA LEU A 54 -9.11 -12.64 -4.58
C LEU A 54 -8.62 -14.08 -4.39
N ALA A 55 -8.84 -14.64 -3.20
CA ALA A 55 -8.85 -16.08 -3.03
C ALA A 55 -10.15 -16.63 -3.61
#